data_AF-A0A3M2J9Z8-F1
#
_entry.id   AF-A0A3M2J9Z8-F1
#
_cell.length_a   1.000
_cell.length_b   1.000
_cell.length_c   1.000
_cell.angle_alpha   90.00
_cell.angle_beta   90.00
_cell.angle_gamma   90.00
#
_symmetry.space_group_name_H-M   'P 1'
#
loop_
_entity.id
_entity.type
_entity.pdbx_description
1 polymer ?
#
loop_
_entity_poly.entity_id
_entity_poly.type
_entity_poly.pdbx_seq_one_letter_code
_entity_poly.pdbx_strand_id
1 'polypeptide(L)'
;MRHFLIPFGSALILLTSLFLRAQDPVLFQGFYWDVPAGGIWWDTLAAKAGELADVGIDMIWFPPPFKGAGGDLDMGYGIYDHFDAGEFLQ
;
A
#
# COMPACT_ATOMS: atom_id res chain seq x y z
N MET A 1 -29.44 -50.20 -6.17
CA MET A 1 -28.92 -48.97 -6.81
C MET A 1 -29.16 -47.83 -5.83
N ARG A 2 -28.11 -47.30 -5.18
CA ARG A 2 -28.24 -46.20 -4.20
C ARG A 2 -28.04 -44.88 -4.94
N HIS A 3 -29.10 -44.09 -5.03
CA HIS A 3 -29.06 -42.74 -5.60
C HIS A 3 -28.36 -41.80 -4.61
N PHE A 4 -27.17 -41.33 -4.97
CA PHE A 4 -26.53 -40.20 -4.30
C PHE A 4 -27.21 -38.91 -4.79
N LEU A 5 -28.09 -38.34 -3.96
CA LEU A 5 -28.60 -36.98 -4.11
C LEU A 5 -27.51 -36.02 -3.62
N ILE A 6 -26.86 -35.30 -4.54
CA ILE A 6 -26.05 -34.14 -4.17
C ILE A 6 -27.02 -33.05 -3.70
N PRO A 7 -26.92 -32.55 -2.46
CA PRO A 7 -27.85 -31.53 -1.97
C PRO A 7 -27.63 -30.23 -2.74
N PHE A 8 -28.73 -29.63 -3.22
CA PHE A 8 -28.76 -28.40 -4.02
C PHE A 8 -27.96 -27.22 -3.41
N GLY A 9 -27.76 -27.21 -2.08
CA GLY A 9 -26.95 -26.19 -1.40
C GLY A 9 -25.45 -26.26 -1.71
N SER A 10 -24.90 -27.46 -1.96
CA SER A 10 -23.48 -27.62 -2.28
C SER A 10 -23.13 -27.09 -3.67
N ALA A 11 -24.06 -27.20 -4.62
CA ALA A 11 -23.89 -26.68 -5.98
C ALA A 11 -23.88 -25.15 -6.01
N LEU A 12 -24.71 -24.49 -5.18
CA LEU A 12 -24.77 -23.03 -5.10
C LEU A 12 -23.52 -22.44 -4.44
N ILE A 13 -22.99 -23.07 -3.39
CA ILE A 13 -21.73 -22.67 -2.74
C ILE A 13 -20.54 -22.82 -3.70
N LEU A 14 -20.49 -23.92 -4.47
CA LEU A 14 -19.48 -24.10 -5.53
C LEU A 14 -19.61 -23.03 -6.63
N LEU A 15 -20.84 -22.66 -7.01
CA LEU A 15 -21.07 -21.63 -8.02
C LEU A 15 -20.63 -20.25 -7.54
N THR A 16 -20.92 -19.88 -6.28
CA THR A 16 -20.49 -18.58 -5.72
C THR A 16 -18.99 -18.47 -5.54
N SER A 17 -18.30 -19.58 -5.22
CA SER A 17 -16.84 -19.59 -5.06
C SER A 17 -16.09 -19.57 -6.40
N LEU A 18 -16.75 -19.93 -7.51
CA LEU A 18 -16.22 -19.75 -8.88
C LEU A 18 -16.25 -18.28 -9.34
N PHE A 19 -17.12 -17.44 -8.75
CA PHE A 19 -17.24 -16.02 -9.07
C PHE A 19 -16.66 -15.08 -8.00
N LEU A 20 -16.40 -15.58 -6.78
CA LEU A 20 -15.58 -14.87 -5.79
C LEU A 20 -14.12 -14.90 -6.25
N ARG A 21 -13.70 -13.86 -6.98
CA ARG A 21 -12.28 -13.55 -7.11
C ARG A 21 -11.93 -12.54 -6.03
N ALA A 22 -10.83 -12.72 -5.33
CA ALA A 22 -10.23 -11.62 -4.59
C ALA A 22 -10.00 -10.47 -5.56
N GLN A 23 -10.29 -9.23 -5.14
CA GLN A 23 -9.90 -8.06 -5.91
C GLN A 23 -8.37 -8.08 -6.03
N ASP A 24 -7.83 -7.77 -7.22
CA ASP A 24 -6.39 -7.61 -7.36
C ASP A 24 -5.96 -6.48 -6.41
N PRO A 25 -4.95 -6.69 -5.55
CA PRO A 25 -4.56 -5.68 -4.58
C PRO A 25 -4.24 -4.35 -5.25
N VAL A 26 -4.79 -3.26 -4.72
CA VAL A 26 -4.61 -1.92 -5.28
C VAL A 26 -3.44 -1.23 -4.58
N LEU A 27 -2.40 -0.90 -5.37
CA LEU A 27 -1.25 -0.12 -4.92
C LEU A 27 -1.51 1.37 -5.16
N PHE A 28 -1.29 2.18 -4.12
CA PHE A 28 -1.31 3.63 -4.17
C PHE A 28 0.11 4.20 -4.09
N GLN A 29 0.49 5.05 -5.05
CA GLN A 29 1.73 5.82 -4.94
C GLN A 29 1.53 6.95 -3.92
N GLY A 30 2.12 6.81 -2.74
CA GLY A 30 1.95 7.71 -1.60
C GLY A 30 2.73 9.01 -1.69
N PHE A 31 3.18 9.42 -2.86
CA PHE A 31 3.98 10.64 -3.02
C PHE A 31 3.89 11.16 -4.44
N TYR A 32 4.25 12.42 -4.61
CA TYR A 32 4.43 13.08 -5.90
C TYR A 32 5.74 13.88 -5.86
N TRP A 33 6.12 14.50 -6.96
CA TRP A 33 7.30 15.37 -6.99
C TRP A 33 7.03 16.65 -6.19
N ASP A 34 7.95 17.05 -5.31
CA ASP A 34 7.83 18.28 -4.51
C ASP A 34 6.66 18.23 -3.50
N VAL A 35 6.59 17.14 -2.73
CA VAL A 35 5.70 17.09 -1.56
C VAL A 35 6.11 18.17 -0.55
N PRO A 36 5.17 18.67 0.29
CA PRO A 36 5.49 19.69 1.28
C PRO A 36 6.70 19.33 2.12
N ALA A 37 7.66 20.25 2.18
CA ALA A 37 8.87 20.12 2.99
C ALA A 37 8.57 20.10 4.50
N GLY A 38 9.61 19.86 5.30
CA GLY A 38 9.53 19.90 6.77
C GLY A 38 9.27 18.56 7.45
N GLY A 39 9.49 17.44 6.75
CA GLY A 39 9.42 16.10 7.33
C GLY A 39 8.01 15.60 7.68
N ILE A 40 6.96 16.34 7.31
CA ILE A 40 5.57 16.05 7.68
C ILE A 40 4.88 14.98 6.81
N TRP A 41 5.57 14.48 5.78
CA TRP A 41 4.93 13.62 4.78
C TRP A 41 4.57 12.24 5.33
N TRP A 42 5.40 11.68 6.20
CA TRP A 42 5.12 10.39 6.86
C TRP A 42 3.85 10.46 7.72
N ASP A 43 3.69 11.52 8.51
CA ASP A 43 2.49 11.76 9.31
C ASP A 43 1.26 11.97 8.45
N THR A 44 1.41 12.64 7.30
CA THR A 44 0.33 12.83 6.32
C THR A 44 -0.17 11.49 5.78
N LEU A 45 0.74 10.58 5.42
CA LEU A 45 0.38 9.23 4.95
C LEU A 45 -0.22 8.37 6.05
N ALA A 46 0.30 8.45 7.27
CA ALA A 46 -0.26 7.77 8.43
C ALA A 46 -1.71 8.22 8.70
N ALA A 47 -1.97 9.52 8.65
CA ALA A 47 -3.31 10.07 8.85
C ALA A 47 -4.31 9.65 7.75
N LYS A 48 -3.83 9.43 6.52
CA LYS A 48 -4.66 9.03 5.37
C LYS A 48 -4.83 7.53 5.19
N ALA A 49 -4.02 6.71 5.85
CA ALA A 49 -4.04 5.25 5.67
C ALA A 49 -5.43 4.63 5.90
N GLY A 50 -6.18 5.10 6.90
CA GLY A 50 -7.55 4.62 7.18
C GLY A 50 -8.53 4.95 6.06
N GLU A 51 -8.57 6.22 5.63
CA GLU A 51 -9.42 6.65 4.51
C GLU A 51 -9.10 5.91 3.21
N LEU A 52 -7.82 5.64 2.95
CA LEU A 52 -7.37 4.88 1.78
C LEU A 52 -7.83 3.42 1.83
N ALA A 53 -7.73 2.78 3.00
CA ALA A 53 -8.24 1.43 3.21
C ALA A 53 -9.77 1.37 3.02
N ASP A 54 -10.52 2.36 3.52
CA ASP A 54 -11.98 2.43 3.39
C ASP A 54 -12.45 2.50 1.93
N VAL A 55 -11.63 3.05 1.03
CA VAL A 55 -11.90 3.12 -0.42
C VAL A 55 -11.29 1.96 -1.22
N GLY A 56 -10.70 0.97 -0.55
CA GLY A 56 -10.20 -0.27 -1.17
C GLY A 56 -8.75 -0.20 -1.68
N ILE A 57 -7.90 0.65 -1.10
CA ILE A 57 -6.45 0.60 -1.30
C ILE A 57 -5.84 -0.40 -0.32
N ASP A 58 -5.01 -1.31 -0.83
CA ASP A 58 -4.38 -2.37 -0.04
C ASP A 58 -2.95 -2.02 0.38
N MET A 59 -2.24 -1.22 -0.42
CA MET A 59 -0.81 -0.96 -0.24
C MET A 59 -0.45 0.48 -0.59
N ILE A 60 0.55 1.03 0.12
CA ILE A 60 1.15 2.33 -0.18
C ILE A 60 2.61 2.12 -0.59
N TRP A 61 2.97 2.64 -1.77
CA TRP A 61 4.36 2.82 -2.16
C TRP A 61 4.87 4.15 -1.60
N PHE A 62 5.81 4.07 -0.67
CA PHE A 62 6.47 5.22 -0.05
C PHE A 62 7.62 5.78 -0.89
N PRO A 63 7.96 7.09 -0.75
CA PRO A 63 9.17 7.64 -1.34
C PRO A 63 10.43 7.00 -0.70
N PRO A 64 11.62 7.11 -1.32
CA PRO A 64 12.86 6.63 -0.72
C PRO A 64 13.07 7.29 0.66
N PRO A 65 13.29 6.51 1.74
CA PRO A 65 13.23 7.05 3.11
C PRO A 65 14.57 7.60 3.63
N PHE A 66 15.65 7.41 2.89
CA PHE A 66 17.01 7.68 3.37
C PHE A 66 17.52 9.04 2.91
N LYS A 67 18.45 9.61 3.69
CA LYS A 67 19.04 10.93 3.45
C LYS A 67 19.61 11.04 2.04
N GLY A 68 19.14 12.04 1.31
CA GLY A 68 19.63 12.40 -0.02
C GLY A 68 20.72 13.47 0.02
N ALA A 69 21.48 13.59 -1.06
CA ALA A 69 22.56 14.56 -1.25
C ALA A 69 22.04 15.99 -1.28
N GLY A 70 20.76 16.19 -1.64
CA GLY A 70 20.06 17.47 -1.51
C GLY A 70 19.55 17.78 -0.09
N GLY A 71 19.85 16.95 0.91
CA GLY A 71 19.35 17.11 2.28
C GLY A 71 17.83 17.08 2.33
N ASP A 72 17.23 18.01 3.07
CA ASP A 72 15.78 18.14 3.26
C ASP A 72 15.00 18.50 1.98
N LEU A 73 15.69 18.88 0.91
CA LEU A 73 15.10 19.22 -0.39
C LEU A 73 15.19 18.07 -1.41
N ASP A 74 15.87 16.98 -1.07
CA ASP A 74 15.97 15.81 -1.96
C ASP A 74 14.67 15.01 -1.91
N MET A 75 14.23 14.54 -3.08
CA MET A 75 13.07 13.63 -3.19
C MET A 75 13.42 12.18 -2.88
N GLY A 76 14.68 11.90 -2.49
CA GLY A 76 15.20 10.60 -2.13
C GLY A 76 15.88 9.85 -3.28
N TYR A 77 15.93 10.43 -4.48
CA TYR A 77 16.56 9.81 -5.66
C TYR A 77 18.06 10.07 -5.73
N GLY A 78 18.56 11.10 -5.06
CA GLY A 78 19.98 11.41 -4.93
C GLY A 78 20.60 10.82 -3.67
N ILE A 79 20.51 9.51 -3.43
CA ILE A 79 20.88 8.92 -2.13
C ILE A 79 22.32 9.28 -1.68
N TYR A 80 22.45 9.67 -0.41
CA TYR A 80 23.72 9.98 0.22
C TYR A 80 24.13 8.90 1.23
N ASP A 81 23.25 8.61 2.19
CA ASP A 81 23.50 7.62 3.24
C ASP A 81 22.32 6.65 3.34
N HIS A 82 22.52 5.40 2.94
CA HIS A 82 21.53 4.33 2.99
C HIS A 82 21.10 3.93 4.41
N PHE A 83 21.80 4.40 5.45
CA PHE A 83 21.53 4.06 6.84
C PHE A 83 20.92 5.23 7.64
N ASP A 84 20.83 6.42 7.06
CA ASP A 84 20.22 7.57 7.72
C ASP A 84 18.79 7.77 7.24
N ALA A 85 17.81 7.32 8.04
CA ALA A 85 16.38 7.53 7.81
C ALA A 85 15.87 8.87 8.37
N GLY A 86 16.75 9.88 8.51
CA GLY A 86 16.45 11.17 9.14
C GLY A 86 16.83 11.24 10.62
N GLU A 87 17.74 10.37 11.06
CA GLU A 87 18.16 10.24 12.46
C GLU A 87 19.43 11.06 12.77
N PHE A 88 20.24 11.35 11.75
CA PHE A 88 21.55 12.00 11.93
C PHE A 88 21.60 13.40 11.30
N LEU A 89 22.31 14.31 11.97
CA LEU A 89 22.71 15.60 11.41
C LEU A 89 23.90 15.38 10.47
N GLN A 90 23.69 15.65 9.19
CA GLN A 90 24.66 15.43 8.10
C GLN A 90 24.73 16.65 7.19
#